data_AF-A0A354CIR0-F1
#
_entry.id   AF-A0A354CIR0-F1
#
_cell.length_a   1.000
_cell.length_b   1.000
_cell.length_c   1.000
_cell.angle_alpha   90.00
_cell.angle_beta   90.00
_cell.angle_gamma   90.00
#
_symmetry.space_group_name_H-M   'P 1'
#
loop_
_entity.id
_entity.type
_entity.pdbx_description
1 polymer ?
#
loop_
_entity_poly.entity_id
_entity_poly.type
_entity_poly.pdbx_seq_one_letter_code
_entity_poly.pdbx_strand_id
1 'polypeptide(L)'
;GGFVDQMLNERLLSVLSTKENVNLATLGFAEENVRKFQALLAPIDIGGERLGTLFMYKSDNNYEIEDIILCEYGTTVVGLEMMRAVTDENAEEVRKQQIVKSAISTLSSSELEAIKHIFKELDGEEGILVASKIADKVGITRSVIVNALRKFESAGVIESRSSGMKGTYIKVINDVVFDELKKLD
;
A
#
# COMPACT_ATOMS: atom_id res chain seq x y z
N GLY A 1 8.93 -26.54 -13.78
CA GLY A 1 9.07 -25.13 -14.18
C GLY A 1 10.43 -24.65 -13.73
N GLY A 2 11.25 -24.15 -14.64
CA GLY A 2 12.53 -23.54 -14.28
C GLY A 2 12.33 -22.16 -13.66
N PHE A 3 13.32 -21.70 -12.89
CA PHE A 3 13.35 -20.33 -12.40
C PHE A 3 13.61 -19.37 -13.57
N VAL A 4 12.94 -18.22 -13.54
CA VAL A 4 13.21 -17.10 -14.45
C VAL A 4 14.58 -16.53 -14.07
N ASP A 5 15.44 -16.32 -15.06
CA ASP A 5 16.78 -15.73 -14.89
C ASP A 5 16.67 -14.38 -14.15
N GLN A 6 17.47 -14.20 -13.09
CA GLN A 6 17.51 -12.94 -12.32
C GLN A 6 17.93 -11.73 -13.19
N MET A 7 18.65 -11.97 -14.29
CA MET A 7 19.03 -10.91 -15.23
C MET A 7 17.91 -10.49 -16.19
N LEU A 8 16.77 -11.19 -16.23
CA LEU A 8 15.69 -10.86 -17.18
C LEU A 8 15.19 -9.42 -16.99
N ASN A 9 15.00 -8.99 -15.74
CA ASN A 9 14.54 -7.64 -15.46
C ASN A 9 15.51 -6.57 -15.97
N GLU A 10 16.81 -6.74 -15.71
CA GLU A 10 17.86 -5.83 -16.20
C GLU A 10 17.87 -5.76 -17.74
N ARG A 11 17.72 -6.91 -18.42
CA ARG A 11 17.62 -6.95 -19.88
C ARG A 11 16.40 -6.19 -20.39
N LEU A 12 15.24 -6.34 -19.75
CA LEU A 12 14.02 -5.60 -20.12
C LEU A 12 14.18 -4.08 -19.89
N LEU A 13 14.77 -3.68 -18.76
CA LEU A 13 15.02 -2.26 -18.46
C LEU A 13 16.04 -1.61 -19.40
N SER A 14 16.98 -2.39 -19.94
CA SER A 14 17.95 -1.89 -20.93
C SER A 14 17.32 -1.51 -22.28
N VAL A 15 16.08 -1.93 -22.54
CA VAL A 15 15.36 -1.59 -23.78
C VAL A 15 14.78 -0.18 -23.65
N LEU A 16 15.34 0.78 -24.40
CA LEU A 16 14.99 2.20 -24.33
C LEU A 16 13.95 2.66 -25.35
N SER A 17 13.58 1.81 -26.30
CA SER A 17 12.58 2.09 -27.33
C SER A 17 11.81 0.80 -27.62
N THR A 18 10.64 0.91 -28.23
CA THR A 18 9.91 -0.27 -28.69
C THR A 18 10.81 -1.13 -29.59
N LYS A 19 10.79 -2.44 -29.35
CA LYS A 19 11.49 -3.46 -30.13
C LYS A 19 10.50 -4.54 -30.52
N GLU A 20 10.25 -4.69 -31.80
CA GLU A 20 9.44 -5.73 -32.40
C GLU A 20 10.28 -6.94 -32.82
N ASN A 21 9.63 -8.11 -32.91
CA ASN A 21 10.24 -9.35 -33.39
C ASN A 21 11.57 -9.71 -32.68
N VAL A 22 11.61 -9.46 -31.37
CA VAL A 22 12.78 -9.71 -30.53
C VAL A 22 12.98 -11.22 -30.40
N ASN A 23 14.20 -11.65 -30.69
CA ASN A 23 14.63 -13.02 -30.49
C ASN A 23 14.67 -13.33 -28.97
N LEU A 24 13.81 -14.24 -28.52
CA LEU A 24 13.71 -14.60 -27.11
C LEU A 24 15.01 -15.15 -26.49
N ALA A 25 15.94 -15.68 -27.28
CA ALA A 25 17.25 -16.10 -26.76
C ALA A 25 18.03 -14.92 -26.16
N THR A 26 17.89 -13.70 -26.72
CA THR A 26 18.60 -12.50 -26.21
C THR A 26 18.07 -12.07 -24.84
N LEU A 27 16.87 -12.51 -24.48
CA LEU A 27 16.26 -12.29 -23.18
C LEU A 27 16.53 -13.45 -22.20
N GLY A 28 17.15 -14.54 -22.66
CA GLY A 28 17.52 -15.70 -21.84
C GLY A 28 16.50 -16.84 -21.85
N PHE A 29 15.57 -16.87 -22.80
CA PHE A 29 14.64 -18.00 -22.97
C PHE A 29 15.31 -19.16 -23.71
N ALA A 30 14.92 -20.40 -23.38
CA ALA A 30 15.47 -21.61 -23.97
C ALA A 30 15.25 -21.72 -25.49
N GLU A 31 16.29 -22.13 -26.22
CA GLU A 31 16.36 -22.14 -27.69
C GLU A 31 15.25 -22.95 -28.38
N GLU A 32 14.71 -23.96 -27.71
CA GLU A 32 13.67 -24.86 -28.25
C GLU A 32 12.39 -24.12 -28.69
N ASN A 33 12.13 -22.94 -28.11
CA ASN A 33 10.95 -22.12 -28.40
C ASN A 33 11.24 -20.85 -29.21
N VAL A 34 12.52 -20.54 -29.46
CA VAL A 34 12.96 -19.23 -29.99
C VAL A 34 12.57 -19.03 -31.45
N ARG A 35 12.45 -20.09 -32.25
CA ARG A 35 12.03 -19.99 -33.66
C ARG A 35 10.51 -19.84 -33.82
N LYS A 36 9.73 -20.26 -32.82
CA LYS A 36 8.28 -20.27 -32.88
C LYS A 36 7.66 -18.94 -32.43
N PHE A 37 8.26 -18.29 -31.44
CA PHE A 37 7.70 -17.10 -30.83
C PHE A 37 8.50 -15.84 -31.16
N GLN A 38 7.79 -14.80 -31.54
CA GLN A 38 8.30 -13.44 -31.69
C GLN A 38 7.82 -12.62 -30.51
N ALA A 39 8.70 -11.78 -29.94
CA ALA A 39 8.33 -10.86 -28.87
C ALA A 39 8.31 -9.41 -29.34
N LEU A 40 7.45 -8.63 -28.71
CA LEU A 40 7.43 -7.18 -28.79
C LEU A 40 7.59 -6.61 -27.39
N LEU A 41 8.60 -5.77 -27.24
CA LEU A 41 8.96 -5.11 -25.99
C LEU A 41 8.70 -3.62 -26.15
N ALA A 42 7.84 -3.05 -25.31
CA ALA A 42 7.59 -1.63 -25.30
C ALA A 42 7.85 -1.07 -23.89
N PRO A 43 8.77 -0.11 -23.75
CA PRO A 43 8.91 0.67 -22.53
C PRO A 43 7.60 1.32 -22.07
N ILE A 44 7.38 1.33 -20.76
CA ILE A 44 6.33 2.15 -20.14
C ILE A 44 7.05 3.30 -19.46
N ASP A 45 7.13 4.43 -20.17
CA ASP A 45 7.77 5.66 -19.72
C ASP A 45 6.73 6.79 -19.65
N ILE A 46 6.68 7.52 -18.54
CA ILE A 46 5.77 8.67 -18.37
C ILE A 46 6.43 9.72 -17.48
N GLY A 47 6.32 11.00 -17.85
CA GLY A 47 6.91 12.10 -17.07
C GLY A 47 8.45 12.06 -16.98
N GLY A 48 9.13 11.30 -17.84
CA GLY A 48 10.58 11.08 -17.78
C GLY A 48 11.00 9.95 -16.84
N GLU A 49 10.05 9.21 -16.26
CA GLU A 49 10.31 8.06 -15.38
C GLU A 49 9.95 6.73 -16.07
N ARG A 50 10.82 5.72 -15.90
CA ARG A 50 10.62 4.35 -16.38
C ARG A 50 9.81 3.55 -15.37
N LEU A 51 8.55 3.28 -15.68
CA LEU A 51 7.63 2.54 -14.80
C LEU A 51 7.71 1.03 -15.01
N GLY A 52 8.09 0.58 -16.20
CA GLY A 52 8.14 -0.85 -16.49
C GLY A 52 8.33 -1.17 -17.96
N THR A 53 8.07 -2.42 -18.34
CA THR A 53 8.18 -2.89 -19.72
C THR A 53 6.96 -3.74 -20.05
N LEU A 54 6.22 -3.38 -21.10
CA LEU A 54 5.22 -4.25 -21.68
C LEU A 54 5.92 -5.31 -22.53
N PHE A 55 5.73 -6.58 -22.16
CA PHE A 55 6.23 -7.74 -22.89
C PHE A 55 5.05 -8.45 -23.54
N MET A 56 5.03 -8.49 -24.87
CA MET A 56 4.05 -9.25 -25.66
C MET A 56 4.78 -10.30 -26.49
N TYR A 57 4.13 -11.43 -26.76
CA TYR A 57 4.66 -12.42 -27.69
C TYR A 57 3.55 -13.06 -28.50
N LYS A 58 3.87 -13.50 -29.73
CA LYS A 58 2.98 -14.27 -30.58
C LYS A 58 3.72 -15.42 -31.26
N SER A 59 3.00 -16.50 -31.56
CA SER A 59 3.56 -17.64 -32.28
C SER A 59 3.34 -17.52 -33.79
N ASP A 60 4.30 -18.02 -34.56
CA ASP A 60 4.19 -18.28 -35.99
C ASP A 60 3.88 -17.05 -36.87
N ASN A 61 3.90 -15.83 -36.31
CA ASN A 61 3.64 -14.57 -37.00
C ASN A 61 4.58 -13.46 -36.52
N ASN A 62 4.95 -12.53 -37.40
CA ASN A 62 5.76 -11.36 -37.07
C ASN A 62 4.88 -10.16 -36.73
N TYR A 63 5.35 -9.32 -35.80
CA TYR A 63 4.75 -8.03 -35.50
C TYR A 63 4.91 -7.06 -36.67
N GLU A 64 3.81 -6.40 -37.03
CA GLU A 64 3.74 -5.40 -38.09
C GLU A 64 3.65 -3.99 -37.50
N ILE A 65 3.67 -2.97 -38.35
CA ILE A 65 3.67 -1.57 -37.92
C ILE A 65 2.41 -1.24 -37.13
N GLU A 66 1.26 -1.77 -37.54
CA GLU A 66 -0.02 -1.62 -36.86
C GLU A 66 0.03 -2.16 -35.42
N ASP A 67 0.71 -3.30 -35.21
CA ASP A 67 0.90 -3.87 -33.88
C ASP A 67 1.77 -2.97 -33.00
N ILE A 68 2.83 -2.39 -33.57
CA ILE A 68 3.72 -1.46 -32.86
C ILE A 68 2.94 -0.21 -32.43
N ILE A 69 2.18 0.39 -33.34
CA ILE A 69 1.36 1.58 -33.05
C ILE A 69 0.39 1.28 -31.90
N LEU A 70 -0.36 0.17 -32.00
CA LEU A 70 -1.30 -0.21 -30.94
C LEU A 70 -0.59 -0.47 -29.61
N CYS A 71 0.60 -1.06 -29.65
CA CYS A 71 1.38 -1.30 -28.45
C CYS A 71 1.82 0.00 -27.78
N GLU A 72 2.36 0.96 -28.53
CA GLU A 72 2.83 2.24 -27.99
C GLU A 72 1.69 3.11 -27.44
N TYR A 73 0.54 3.10 -28.11
CA TYR A 73 -0.68 3.69 -27.57
C TYR A 73 -1.10 2.98 -26.27
N GLY A 74 -1.05 1.65 -26.27
CA GLY A 74 -1.36 0.82 -25.11
C GLY A 74 -0.45 1.09 -23.91
N THR A 75 0.87 1.17 -24.11
CA THR A 75 1.82 1.46 -23.04
C THR A 75 1.63 2.84 -22.46
N THR A 76 1.26 3.83 -23.28
CA THR A 76 0.94 5.19 -22.80
C THR A 76 -0.28 5.17 -21.87
N VAL A 77 -1.36 4.46 -22.25
CA VAL A 77 -2.56 4.33 -21.42
C VAL A 77 -2.26 3.57 -20.12
N VAL A 78 -1.51 2.46 -20.21
CA VAL A 78 -1.08 1.70 -19.02
C VAL A 78 -0.23 2.58 -18.10
N GLY A 79 0.73 3.33 -18.64
CA GLY A 79 1.56 4.24 -17.85
C GLY A 79 0.75 5.32 -17.13
N LEU A 80 -0.28 5.88 -17.78
CA LEU A 80 -1.19 6.83 -17.16
C LEU A 80 -1.95 6.20 -15.98
N GLU A 81 -2.49 4.99 -16.15
CA GLU A 81 -3.21 4.30 -15.08
C GLU A 81 -2.29 3.86 -13.94
N MET A 82 -1.03 3.48 -14.23
CA MET A 82 -0.02 3.20 -13.19
C MET A 82 0.27 4.45 -12.34
N MET A 83 0.51 5.61 -12.97
CA MET A 83 0.72 6.87 -12.25
C MET A 83 -0.49 7.27 -11.41
N ARG A 84 -1.68 7.07 -11.97
CA ARG A 84 -2.93 7.33 -11.27
C ARG A 84 -3.06 6.44 -10.03
N ALA A 85 -2.83 5.13 -10.17
CA ALA A 85 -2.90 4.19 -9.06
C ALA A 85 -1.94 4.57 -7.92
N VAL A 86 -0.70 4.92 -8.24
CA VAL A 86 0.29 5.40 -7.26
C VAL A 86 -0.16 6.70 -6.58
N THR A 87 -0.76 7.62 -7.35
CA THR A 87 -1.27 8.88 -6.81
C THR A 87 -2.44 8.65 -5.85
N ASP A 88 -3.38 7.78 -6.23
CA ASP A 88 -4.57 7.45 -5.44
C ASP A 88 -4.17 6.73 -4.13
N GLU A 89 -3.24 5.77 -4.20
CA GLU A 89 -2.69 5.08 -3.02
C GLU A 89 -1.98 6.05 -2.07
N ASN A 90 -1.12 6.93 -2.59
CA ASN A 90 -0.46 7.96 -1.79
C ASN A 90 -1.46 8.93 -1.15
N ALA A 91 -2.50 9.34 -1.87
CA ALA A 91 -3.54 10.21 -1.34
C ALA A 91 -4.34 9.53 -0.22
N GLU A 92 -4.60 8.22 -0.34
CA GLU A 92 -5.24 7.44 0.70
C GLU A 92 -4.37 7.35 1.96
N GLU A 93 -3.08 7.06 1.81
CA GLU A 93 -2.12 7.00 2.93
C GLU A 93 -1.99 8.35 3.65
N VAL A 94 -1.88 9.45 2.91
CA VAL A 94 -1.87 10.81 3.47
C VAL A 94 -3.16 11.09 4.24
N ARG A 95 -4.31 10.67 3.69
CA ARG A 95 -5.61 10.84 4.34
C ARG A 95 -5.69 10.04 5.64
N LYS A 96 -5.24 8.78 5.66
CA LYS A 96 -5.19 7.96 6.88
C LYS A 96 -4.36 8.63 7.97
N GLN A 97 -3.18 9.16 7.63
CA GLN A 97 -2.33 9.91 8.56
C GLN A 97 -3.01 11.19 9.07
N GLN A 98 -3.66 11.97 8.20
CA GLN A 98 -4.33 13.21 8.58
C GLN A 98 -5.50 12.98 9.55
N ILE A 99 -6.27 11.91 9.37
CA ILE A 99 -7.35 11.53 10.29
C ILE A 99 -6.80 11.29 11.69
N VAL A 100 -5.74 10.49 11.81
CA VAL A 100 -5.09 10.17 13.10
C VAL A 100 -4.52 11.43 13.74
N LYS A 101 -3.77 12.25 13.00
CA LYS A 101 -3.20 13.51 13.51
C LYS A 101 -4.29 14.47 13.99
N SER A 102 -5.41 14.54 13.29
CA SER A 102 -6.56 15.36 13.69
C SER A 102 -7.21 14.81 14.95
N ALA A 103 -7.37 13.48 15.08
CA ALA A 103 -7.90 12.88 16.29
C ALA A 103 -7.01 13.19 17.50
N ILE A 104 -5.69 13.05 17.36
CA ILE A 104 -4.69 13.36 18.40
C ILE A 104 -4.77 14.83 18.82
N SER A 105 -4.89 15.77 17.86
CA SER A 105 -4.93 17.20 18.19
C SER A 105 -6.18 17.63 18.96
N THR A 106 -7.25 16.84 18.95
CA THR A 106 -8.44 17.09 19.78
C THR A 106 -8.31 16.59 21.21
N LEU A 107 -7.27 15.82 21.55
CA LEU A 107 -7.04 15.32 22.89
C LEU A 107 -6.39 16.39 23.78
N SER A 108 -6.81 16.45 25.04
CA SER A 108 -6.05 17.08 26.11
C SER A 108 -4.82 16.24 26.47
N SER A 109 -3.86 16.82 27.19
CA SER A 109 -2.64 16.12 27.61
C SER A 109 -2.94 14.81 28.38
N SER A 110 -3.86 14.85 29.34
CA SER A 110 -4.26 13.67 30.11
C SER A 110 -5.00 12.63 29.26
N GLU A 111 -5.77 13.05 28.26
CA GLU A 111 -6.42 12.13 27.32
C GLU A 111 -5.40 11.45 26.40
N LEU A 112 -4.39 12.19 25.92
CA LEU A 112 -3.31 11.65 25.09
C LEU A 112 -2.49 10.61 25.86
N GLU A 113 -2.14 10.90 27.11
CA GLU A 113 -1.44 9.96 27.98
C GLU A 113 -2.28 8.69 28.21
N ALA A 114 -3.58 8.85 28.46
CA ALA A 114 -4.51 7.73 28.58
C ALA A 114 -4.52 6.85 27.32
N ILE A 115 -4.62 7.45 26.13
CA ILE A 115 -4.60 6.75 24.84
C ILE A 115 -3.30 5.99 24.63
N LYS A 116 -2.14 6.61 24.90
CA LYS A 116 -0.85 5.93 24.80
C LYS A 116 -0.80 4.67 25.67
N HIS A 117 -1.32 4.74 26.89
CA HIS A 117 -1.38 3.56 27.78
C HIS A 117 -2.36 2.49 27.30
N ILE A 118 -3.52 2.92 26.79
CA ILE A 118 -4.54 2.02 26.21
C ILE A 118 -3.94 1.22 25.04
N PHE A 119 -3.30 1.88 24.09
CA PHE A 119 -2.72 1.23 22.92
C PHE A 119 -1.47 0.40 23.24
N LYS A 120 -0.76 0.69 24.34
CA LYS A 120 0.31 -0.17 24.87
C LYS A 120 -0.21 -1.45 25.55
N GLU A 121 -1.44 -1.42 26.08
CA GLU A 121 -2.09 -2.60 26.67
C GLU A 121 -2.89 -3.42 25.66
N LEU A 122 -3.19 -2.88 24.48
CA LEU A 122 -3.78 -3.63 23.37
C LEU A 122 -2.72 -4.56 22.78
N ASP A 123 -3.01 -5.87 22.75
CA ASP A 123 -2.13 -6.87 22.14
C ASP A 123 -2.53 -7.07 20.66
N GLY A 124 -2.05 -6.18 19.80
CA GLY A 124 -2.38 -6.16 18.36
C GLY A 124 -3.38 -5.06 17.99
N GLU A 125 -4.30 -5.35 17.06
CA GLU A 125 -5.26 -4.37 16.49
C GLU A 125 -6.64 -4.39 17.17
N GLU A 126 -6.89 -5.34 18.07
CA GLU A 126 -8.16 -5.46 18.77
C GLU A 126 -7.99 -6.03 20.19
N GLY A 127 -8.91 -5.68 21.09
CA GLY A 127 -8.83 -6.17 22.47
C GLY A 127 -9.97 -5.70 23.36
N ILE A 128 -10.09 -6.30 24.53
CA ILE A 128 -11.06 -5.88 25.56
C ILE A 128 -10.32 -5.06 26.61
N LEU A 129 -10.82 -3.84 26.84
CA LEU A 129 -10.24 -2.87 27.74
C LEU A 129 -11.15 -2.59 28.93
N VAL A 130 -10.58 -2.63 30.14
CA VAL A 130 -11.29 -2.26 31.37
C VAL A 130 -10.83 -0.88 31.82
N ALA A 131 -11.64 0.15 31.52
CA ALA A 131 -11.27 1.54 31.77
C ALA A 131 -10.90 1.86 33.24
N SER A 132 -11.52 1.19 34.22
CA SER A 132 -11.14 1.37 35.63
C SER A 132 -9.72 0.89 35.93
N LYS A 133 -9.30 -0.22 35.33
CA LYS A 133 -7.95 -0.78 35.53
C LYS A 133 -6.86 0.15 35.01
N ILE A 134 -7.13 0.82 33.88
CA ILE A 134 -6.20 1.81 33.31
C ILE A 134 -6.22 3.11 34.11
N ALA A 135 -7.40 3.58 34.53
CA ALA A 135 -7.55 4.75 35.38
C ALA A 135 -6.70 4.63 36.65
N ASP A 136 -6.78 3.49 37.34
CA ASP A 136 -6.03 3.22 38.57
C ASP A 136 -4.51 3.14 38.34
N LYS A 137 -4.09 2.60 37.18
CA LYS A 137 -2.66 2.44 36.83
C LYS A 137 -1.98 3.76 36.44
N VAL A 138 -2.70 4.63 35.74
CA VAL A 138 -2.20 5.93 35.24
C VAL A 138 -2.47 7.06 36.25
N GLY A 139 -3.38 6.87 37.20
CA GLY A 139 -3.74 7.88 38.20
C GLY A 139 -4.66 8.97 37.65
N ILE A 140 -5.52 8.64 36.70
CA ILE A 140 -6.50 9.55 36.08
C ILE A 140 -7.94 9.09 36.32
N THR A 141 -8.92 9.96 36.08
CA THR A 141 -10.33 9.56 36.21
C THR A 141 -10.79 8.72 35.02
N ARG A 142 -11.73 7.79 35.27
CA ARG A 142 -12.34 6.97 34.20
C ARG A 142 -12.99 7.81 33.09
N SER A 143 -13.49 9.00 33.41
CA SER A 143 -14.11 9.90 32.42
C SER A 143 -13.12 10.40 31.38
N VAL A 144 -11.84 10.61 31.74
CA VAL A 144 -10.78 10.99 30.80
C VAL A 144 -10.58 9.91 29.74
N ILE A 145 -10.51 8.64 30.16
CA ILE A 145 -10.37 7.49 29.25
C ILE A 145 -11.57 7.39 28.31
N VAL A 146 -12.79 7.46 28.85
CA VAL A 146 -14.02 7.35 28.04
C VAL A 146 -14.12 8.49 27.02
N ASN A 147 -13.76 9.71 27.41
CA ASN A 147 -13.76 10.85 26.49
C ASN A 147 -12.71 10.71 25.39
N ALA A 148 -11.50 10.26 25.73
CA ALA A 148 -10.44 10.04 24.75
C ALA A 148 -10.84 8.97 23.71
N LEU A 149 -11.37 7.83 24.19
CA LEU A 149 -11.91 6.78 23.31
C LEU A 149 -13.04 7.29 22.42
N ARG A 150 -13.96 8.09 22.96
CA ARG A 150 -15.06 8.68 22.19
C ARG A 150 -14.56 9.62 21.08
N LYS A 151 -13.50 10.40 21.33
CA LYS A 151 -12.90 11.27 20.30
C LYS A 151 -12.27 10.45 19.17
N PHE A 152 -11.56 9.37 19.50
CA PHE A 152 -10.96 8.48 18.51
C PHE A 152 -12.01 7.71 17.71
N GLU A 153 -13.09 7.26 18.36
CA GLU A 153 -14.23 6.63 17.71
C GLU A 153 -14.95 7.60 16.77
N SER A 154 -15.18 8.84 17.22
CA SER A 154 -15.81 9.88 16.39
C SER A 154 -14.97 10.25 15.15
N ALA A 155 -13.65 10.12 15.25
CA ALA A 155 -12.72 10.35 14.14
C ALA A 155 -12.57 9.13 13.21
N GLY A 156 -13.18 7.98 13.54
CA GLY A 156 -13.02 6.75 12.77
C GLY A 156 -11.65 6.09 12.92
N VAL A 157 -10.91 6.39 13.99
CA VAL A 157 -9.61 5.75 14.29
C VAL A 157 -9.83 4.38 14.94
N ILE A 158 -10.86 4.26 15.77
CA ILE A 158 -11.25 3.02 16.43
C ILE A 158 -12.76 2.80 16.31
N GLU A 159 -13.19 1.56 16.54
CA GLU A 159 -14.56 1.20 16.83
C GLU A 159 -14.63 0.66 18.26
N SER A 160 -15.65 1.07 19.02
CA SER A 160 -15.84 0.61 20.39
C SER A 160 -17.19 -0.08 20.58
N ARG A 161 -17.19 -1.19 21.32
CA ARG A 161 -18.42 -1.91 21.69
C ARG A 161 -18.42 -2.23 23.17
N SER A 162 -19.43 -1.74 23.88
CA SER A 162 -19.63 -2.09 25.29
C SER A 162 -19.84 -3.60 25.44
N SER A 163 -19.04 -4.23 26.30
CA SER A 163 -19.18 -5.63 26.73
C SER A 163 -19.72 -5.71 28.17
N GLY A 164 -20.39 -4.66 28.63
CA GLY A 164 -20.93 -4.56 29.98
C GLY A 164 -19.82 -4.59 31.04
N MET A 165 -19.93 -5.53 31.99
CA MET A 165 -18.96 -5.66 33.09
C MET A 165 -17.59 -6.20 32.63
N LYS A 166 -17.50 -6.81 31.44
CA LYS A 166 -16.23 -7.31 30.91
C LYS A 166 -15.31 -6.19 30.39
N GLY A 167 -15.84 -4.99 30.20
CA GLY A 167 -15.12 -3.85 29.66
C GLY A 167 -15.68 -3.38 28.32
N THR A 168 -14.85 -2.68 27.55
CA THR A 168 -15.15 -2.19 26.21
C THR A 168 -14.25 -2.93 25.23
N TYR A 169 -14.83 -3.61 24.26
CA TYR A 169 -14.07 -4.12 23.12
C TYR A 169 -13.71 -2.96 22.21
N ILE A 170 -12.45 -2.88 21.82
CA ILE A 170 -11.90 -1.85 20.95
C ILE A 170 -11.28 -2.56 19.75
N LYS A 171 -11.58 -2.06 18.56
CA LYS A 171 -10.92 -2.46 17.32
C LYS A 171 -10.32 -1.23 16.66
N VAL A 172 -9.06 -1.32 16.26
CA VAL A 172 -8.37 -0.28 15.50
C VAL A 172 -8.83 -0.35 14.05
N ILE A 173 -9.30 0.78 13.52
CA ILE A 173 -9.76 0.92 12.13
C ILE A 173 -8.67 1.54 11.27
N ASN A 174 -7.85 2.39 11.87
CA ASN A 174 -6.72 3.06 11.22
C ASN A 174 -5.43 2.75 11.99
N ASP A 175 -4.65 1.81 11.46
CA ASP A 175 -3.39 1.27 12.00
C ASP A 175 -2.27 2.31 12.10
N VAL A 176 -2.32 3.37 11.28
CA VAL A 176 -1.40 4.51 11.34
C VAL A 176 -1.35 5.16 12.74
N VAL A 177 -2.39 4.96 13.56
CA VAL A 177 -2.41 5.39 14.97
C VAL A 177 -1.23 4.89 15.77
N PHE A 178 -0.76 3.66 15.54
CA PHE A 178 0.36 3.09 16.29
C PHE A 178 1.66 3.85 16.02
N ASP A 179 1.91 4.19 14.76
CA ASP A 179 3.13 4.90 14.36
C ASP A 179 3.10 6.37 14.74
N GLU A 180 1.95 7.04 14.61
CA GLU A 180 1.81 8.43 15.05
C GLU A 180 1.92 8.57 16.58
N LEU A 181 1.38 7.63 17.37
CA LEU A 181 1.55 7.66 18.82
C LEU A 181 3.01 7.40 19.25
N LYS A 182 3.74 6.51 18.56
CA LYS A 182 5.17 6.26 18.81
C LYS A 182 6.04 7.49 18.56
N LYS A 183 5.70 8.33 17.56
CA LYS A 183 6.43 9.58 17.28
C LYS A 183 6.31 10.64 18.38
N LEU A 184 5.31 10.50 19.26
CA LEU A 184 5.04 11.42 20.35
C LEU A 184 5.65 10.97 21.68
N ASP A 185 6.25 9.78 21.74
CA ASP A 185 6.94 9.24 22.92
C ASP A 185 8.34 9.85 23.12
#